data_AF-A0A6A4LEX0-F1
#
_entry.id   AF-A0A6A4LEX0-F1
#
_cell.length_a   1.000
_cell.length_b   1.000
_cell.length_c   1.000
_cell.angle_alpha   90.00
_cell.angle_beta   90.00
_cell.angle_gamma   90.00
#
_symmetry.space_group_name_H-M   'P 1'
#
loop_
_entity.id
_entity.type
_entity.pdbx_description
1 polymer ?
#
loop_
_entity_poly.entity_id
_entity_poly.type
_entity_poly.pdbx_seq_one_letter_code
_entity_poly.pdbx_strand_id
1 'polypeptide(L)'
;MSMEDQVSIVIDDQEDQTSDSEFDDSASSSFSEIGFFTRNGMALLEYGNSEHRIIERCFLKGLGQFGKETKVVAIHKNSYSSPIGQARMESFRIFSEAVRRKSGGNNANVKYAWFGASRDEICEIVTHGFGRFRGGENSEVLSSGMDEDGIRHLLLCRVILGLERIRRTVVGPSSPYMTFPTLLSMLSRFLPRSKMVLITKFYSAYRDNKLSRIQLIQKMRRLAGDKLLIAVIKFDRKKQLQARIKSSASGDLNSAKRYAAGA
;
A
#
# COMPACT_ATOMS: atom_id res chain seq x y z
N MET A 1 -70.04 8.64 8.42
CA MET A 1 -70.94 8.68 7.25
C MET A 1 -70.13 8.35 6.01
N SER A 2 -70.70 7.51 5.14
CA SER A 2 -70.15 6.80 3.97
C SER A 2 -69.27 5.58 4.32
N MET A 3 -69.69 4.30 4.25
CA MET A 3 -70.33 3.52 3.14
C MET A 3 -69.44 3.53 1.90
N GLU A 4 -68.99 2.44 1.25
CA GLU A 4 -69.33 1.00 1.15
C GLU A 4 -68.03 0.22 0.79
N ASP A 5 -67.71 -1.02 1.20
CA ASP A 5 -68.36 -2.36 1.07
C ASP A 5 -67.86 -3.19 -0.15
N GLN A 6 -67.30 -4.39 0.14
CA GLN A 6 -67.35 -5.69 -0.60
C GLN A 6 -66.40 -5.90 -1.83
N VAL A 7 -65.81 -7.07 -2.23
CA VAL A 7 -65.86 -8.51 -1.83
C VAL A 7 -64.86 -9.42 -2.66
N SER A 8 -64.60 -10.65 -2.16
CA SER A 8 -64.22 -11.97 -2.81
C SER A 8 -62.79 -12.27 -3.34
N ILE A 9 -62.09 -13.39 -2.99
CA ILE A 9 -62.21 -14.88 -3.21
C ILE A 9 -61.31 -15.31 -4.41
N VAL A 10 -60.39 -16.30 -4.37
CA VAL A 10 -60.52 -17.78 -4.30
C VAL A 10 -59.15 -18.38 -3.90
N ILE A 11 -59.15 -19.48 -3.13
CA ILE A 11 -58.01 -20.39 -2.92
C ILE A 11 -57.98 -21.36 -4.11
N ASP A 12 -56.84 -21.52 -4.76
CA ASP A 12 -56.60 -22.65 -5.66
C ASP A 12 -55.36 -23.41 -5.17
N ASP A 13 -55.62 -24.61 -4.66
CA ASP A 13 -54.63 -25.63 -4.39
C ASP A 13 -54.27 -26.28 -5.72
N GLN A 14 -52.99 -26.22 -6.12
CA GLN A 14 -52.47 -27.19 -7.07
C GLN A 14 -51.06 -27.62 -6.65
N GLU A 15 -51.00 -28.87 -6.21
CA GLU A 15 -49.80 -29.67 -6.04
C GLU A 15 -49.12 -29.96 -7.39
N ASP A 16 -47.84 -30.34 -7.26
CA ASP A 16 -46.99 -31.07 -8.20
C ASP A 16 -46.32 -30.30 -9.35
N GLN A 17 -44.99 -30.11 -9.21
CA GLN A 17 -44.05 -31.07 -9.80
C GLN A 17 -42.60 -30.75 -9.36
N THR A 18 -42.01 -31.73 -8.69
CA THR A 18 -40.56 -31.89 -8.54
C THR A 18 -39.91 -31.95 -9.92
N SER A 19 -39.09 -30.96 -10.26
CA SER A 19 -38.20 -31.04 -11.41
C SER A 19 -36.77 -31.13 -10.90
N ASP A 20 -36.35 -32.36 -10.64
CA ASP A 20 -34.94 -32.73 -10.53
C ASP A 20 -34.33 -32.59 -11.92
N SER A 21 -33.87 -31.38 -12.23
CA SER A 21 -32.91 -31.21 -13.33
C SER A 21 -31.52 -31.55 -12.79
N GLU A 22 -31.13 -32.81 -12.97
CA GLU A 22 -29.72 -33.20 -12.96
C GLU A 22 -29.03 -32.50 -14.14
N PHE A 23 -28.60 -31.27 -13.90
CA PHE A 23 -27.79 -30.50 -14.82
C PHE A 23 -26.36 -31.02 -14.72
N ASP A 24 -25.92 -31.69 -15.80
CA ASP A 24 -24.59 -32.20 -16.07
C ASP A 24 -23.46 -31.30 -15.49
N ASP A 25 -22.82 -31.81 -14.43
CA ASP A 25 -21.85 -31.15 -13.55
C ASP A 25 -20.43 -31.06 -14.17
N SER A 26 -20.33 -31.03 -15.50
CA SER A 26 -19.05 -31.00 -16.21
C SER A 26 -18.57 -29.58 -16.57
N ALA A 27 -19.39 -28.54 -16.33
CA ALA A 27 -19.08 -27.12 -16.57
C ALA A 27 -19.08 -26.25 -15.29
N SER A 28 -19.16 -26.88 -14.13
CA SER A 28 -19.62 -26.31 -12.86
C SER A 28 -18.64 -25.34 -12.16
N SER A 29 -17.34 -25.54 -12.31
CA SER A 29 -16.34 -24.75 -11.56
C SER A 29 -16.24 -23.28 -12.02
N SER A 30 -16.21 -22.98 -13.32
CA SER A 30 -16.02 -21.59 -13.79
C SER A 30 -17.29 -20.73 -13.73
N PHE A 31 -18.47 -21.33 -13.76
CA PHE A 31 -19.74 -20.60 -13.72
C PHE A 31 -20.18 -20.26 -12.30
N SER A 32 -19.83 -21.08 -11.31
CA SER A 32 -20.19 -20.88 -9.90
C SER A 32 -19.58 -19.59 -9.34
N GLU A 33 -18.32 -19.29 -9.69
CA GLU A 33 -17.59 -18.12 -9.20
C GLU A 33 -18.04 -16.81 -9.88
N ILE A 34 -18.31 -16.86 -11.20
CA ILE A 34 -18.93 -15.74 -11.94
C ILE A 34 -20.29 -15.40 -11.32
N GLY A 35 -21.08 -16.43 -10.97
CA GLY A 35 -22.38 -16.32 -10.31
C GLY A 35 -22.30 -15.80 -8.87
N PHE A 36 -21.28 -16.18 -8.11
CA PHE A 36 -21.18 -15.86 -6.69
C PHE A 36 -21.17 -14.35 -6.43
N PHE A 37 -20.26 -13.63 -7.06
CA PHE A 37 -20.14 -12.18 -6.88
C PHE A 37 -21.26 -11.39 -7.54
N THR A 38 -21.82 -11.90 -8.64
CA THR A 38 -22.98 -11.27 -9.29
C THR A 38 -24.25 -11.38 -8.45
N ARG A 39 -24.49 -12.54 -7.83
CA ARG A 39 -25.57 -12.74 -6.85
C ARG A 39 -25.42 -11.82 -5.63
N ASN A 40 -24.20 -11.45 -5.27
CA ASN A 40 -23.87 -10.52 -4.19
C ASN A 40 -23.79 -9.05 -4.65
N GLY A 41 -24.40 -8.72 -5.79
CA GLY A 41 -24.62 -7.34 -6.22
C GLY A 41 -23.46 -6.66 -6.96
N MET A 42 -22.46 -7.43 -7.40
CA MET A 42 -21.44 -6.95 -8.32
C MET A 42 -21.81 -7.21 -9.79
N ALA A 43 -21.24 -6.44 -10.71
CA ALA A 43 -21.42 -6.66 -12.14
C ALA A 43 -20.15 -7.31 -12.72
N LEU A 44 -20.30 -8.42 -13.44
CA LEU A 44 -19.19 -8.99 -14.21
C LEU A 44 -18.80 -8.00 -15.33
N LEU A 45 -17.51 -7.71 -15.46
CA LEU A 45 -17.00 -6.97 -16.61
C LEU A 45 -16.70 -7.94 -17.74
N GLU A 46 -17.40 -7.77 -18.86
CA GLU A 46 -17.21 -8.62 -20.04
C GLU A 46 -15.85 -8.41 -20.72
N TYR A 47 -15.37 -9.48 -21.36
CA TYR A 47 -14.15 -9.45 -22.16
C TYR A 47 -14.31 -8.47 -23.33
N GLY A 48 -13.39 -7.50 -23.44
CA GLY A 48 -13.43 -6.44 -24.44
C GLY A 48 -13.85 -5.07 -23.90
N ASN A 49 -14.45 -5.01 -22.70
CA ASN A 49 -14.72 -3.75 -22.01
C ASN A 49 -13.40 -2.98 -21.74
N SER A 50 -13.41 -1.66 -21.93
CA SER A 50 -12.23 -0.83 -21.70
C SER A 50 -11.77 -0.83 -20.24
N GLU A 51 -12.70 -0.88 -19.28
CA GLU A 51 -12.39 -1.00 -17.84
C GLU A 51 -11.73 -2.35 -17.54
N HIS A 52 -12.27 -3.45 -18.08
CA HIS A 52 -11.68 -4.78 -17.95
C HIS A 52 -10.23 -4.75 -18.42
N ARG A 53 -9.99 -4.27 -19.64
CA ARG A 53 -8.65 -4.20 -20.25
C ARG A 53 -7.67 -3.34 -19.46
N ILE A 54 -8.13 -2.24 -18.87
CA ILE A 54 -7.28 -1.35 -18.06
C ILE A 54 -6.91 -2.04 -16.74
N ILE A 55 -7.89 -2.63 -16.04
CA ILE A 55 -7.68 -3.29 -14.75
C ILE A 55 -6.76 -4.49 -14.92
N GLU A 56 -7.05 -5.37 -15.89
CA GLU A 56 -6.24 -6.54 -16.23
C GLU A 56 -4.79 -6.14 -16.55
N ARG A 57 -4.61 -5.16 -17.44
CA ARG A 57 -3.27 -4.67 -17.79
C ARG A 57 -2.52 -4.10 -16.59
N CYS A 58 -3.19 -3.30 -15.75
CA CYS A 58 -2.57 -2.71 -14.56
C CYS A 58 -2.20 -3.78 -13.54
N PHE A 59 -3.05 -4.79 -13.35
CA PHE A 59 -2.81 -5.92 -12.46
C PHE A 59 -1.59 -6.73 -12.91
N LEU A 60 -1.60 -7.22 -14.16
CA LEU A 60 -0.50 -8.05 -14.70
C LEU A 60 0.83 -7.29 -14.73
N LYS A 61 0.82 -5.99 -15.06
CA LYS A 61 2.02 -5.14 -14.95
C LYS A 61 2.49 -4.96 -13.51
N GLY A 62 1.56 -4.84 -12.56
CA GLY A 62 1.86 -4.70 -11.14
C GLY A 62 2.53 -5.94 -10.54
N LEU A 63 2.27 -7.13 -11.09
CA LEU A 63 2.89 -8.39 -10.69
C LEU A 63 4.33 -8.58 -11.24
N GLY A 64 4.80 -7.70 -12.12
CA GLY A 64 6.14 -7.78 -12.69
C GLY A 64 6.37 -9.08 -13.47
N GLN A 65 7.39 -9.85 -13.09
CA GLN A 65 7.74 -11.10 -13.78
C GLN A 65 6.63 -12.16 -13.72
N PHE A 66 5.86 -12.19 -12.63
CA PHE A 66 4.79 -13.16 -12.41
C PHE A 66 3.53 -12.87 -13.24
N GLY A 67 3.43 -11.67 -13.83
CA GLY A 67 2.29 -11.30 -14.67
C GLY A 67 2.15 -12.14 -15.94
N LYS A 68 3.21 -12.80 -16.41
CA LYS A 68 3.15 -13.69 -17.58
C LYS A 68 2.54 -15.06 -17.28
N GLU A 69 2.67 -15.51 -16.05
CA GLU A 69 2.20 -16.81 -15.57
C GLU A 69 0.82 -16.71 -14.89
N THR A 70 0.34 -15.49 -14.69
CA THR A 70 -0.94 -15.22 -14.05
C THR A 70 -2.05 -15.12 -15.08
N LYS A 71 -3.08 -15.96 -14.94
CA LYS A 71 -4.33 -15.87 -15.70
C LYS A 71 -5.38 -15.14 -14.86
N VAL A 72 -5.94 -14.05 -15.39
CA VAL A 72 -7.11 -13.40 -14.79
C VAL A 72 -8.35 -14.18 -15.19
N VAL A 73 -9.08 -14.72 -14.21
CA VAL A 73 -10.26 -15.57 -14.43
C VAL A 73 -11.50 -14.72 -14.67
N ALA A 74 -11.75 -13.75 -13.79
CA ALA A 74 -12.88 -12.84 -13.88
C ALA A 74 -12.53 -11.48 -13.25
N ILE A 75 -13.24 -10.43 -13.67
CA ILE A 75 -13.20 -9.11 -13.03
C ILE A 75 -14.63 -8.68 -12.76
N HIS A 76 -14.97 -8.55 -11.48
CA HIS A 76 -16.26 -8.04 -11.03
C HIS A 76 -16.12 -6.60 -10.54
N LYS A 77 -17.07 -5.75 -10.91
CA LYS A 77 -17.16 -4.35 -10.53
C LYS A 77 -18.27 -4.16 -9.52
N ASN A 78 -17.94 -3.52 -8.41
CA ASN A 78 -18.96 -3.02 -7.50
C ASN A 78 -19.66 -1.81 -8.14
N SER A 79 -20.93 -1.97 -8.51
CA SER A 79 -21.75 -0.93 -9.12
C SER A 79 -22.39 0.03 -8.12
N TYR A 80 -22.22 -0.21 -6.81
CA TYR A 80 -22.81 0.58 -5.73
C TYR A 80 -24.34 0.74 -5.86
N SER A 81 -25.02 -0.26 -6.43
CA SER A 81 -26.44 -0.20 -6.75
C SER A 81 -27.34 -0.27 -5.51
N SER A 82 -26.88 -0.90 -4.42
CA SER A 82 -27.66 -1.00 -3.19
C SER A 82 -27.66 0.32 -2.40
N PRO A 83 -28.72 0.62 -1.61
CA PRO A 83 -28.75 1.81 -0.74
C PRO A 83 -27.54 1.90 0.19
N ILE A 84 -27.09 0.76 0.73
CA ILE A 84 -25.89 0.66 1.57
C ILE A 84 -24.62 0.94 0.75
N GLY A 85 -24.55 0.46 -0.50
CA GLY A 85 -23.48 0.77 -1.44
C GLY A 85 -23.39 2.28 -1.74
N GLN A 86 -24.53 2.91 -2.03
CA GLN A 86 -24.61 4.35 -2.27
C GLN A 86 -24.22 5.17 -1.04
N ALA A 87 -24.73 4.80 0.15
CA ALA A 87 -24.37 5.47 1.41
C ALA A 87 -22.87 5.39 1.70
N ARG A 88 -22.23 4.25 1.39
CA ARG A 88 -20.77 4.08 1.53
C ARG A 88 -19.98 4.91 0.52
N MET A 89 -20.42 4.95 -0.74
CA MET A 89 -19.80 5.80 -1.77
C MET A 89 -19.88 7.27 -1.37
N GLU A 90 -21.04 7.72 -0.89
CA GLU A 90 -21.23 9.12 -0.48
C GLU A 90 -20.44 9.45 0.79
N SER A 91 -20.40 8.53 1.75
CA SER A 91 -19.53 8.65 2.93
C SER A 91 -18.06 8.78 2.52
N PHE A 92 -17.59 7.95 1.58
CA PHE A 92 -16.23 8.05 1.04
C PHE A 92 -15.96 9.41 0.41
N ARG A 93 -16.92 9.95 -0.36
CA ARG A 93 -16.82 11.30 -0.96
C ARG A 93 -16.66 12.37 0.12
N ILE A 94 -17.50 12.33 1.15
CA ILE A 94 -17.45 13.25 2.30
C ILE A 94 -16.09 13.16 3.02
N PHE A 95 -15.63 11.95 3.33
CA PHE A 95 -14.34 11.77 4.00
C PHE A 95 -13.17 12.21 3.14
N SER A 96 -13.19 11.93 1.84
CA SER A 96 -12.14 12.39 0.92
C SER A 96 -12.06 13.91 0.89
N GLU A 97 -13.21 14.58 0.84
CA GLU A 97 -13.28 16.05 0.85
C GLU A 97 -12.82 16.63 2.20
N ALA A 98 -13.22 16.04 3.32
CA ALA A 98 -12.77 16.44 4.65
C ALA A 98 -11.24 16.31 4.78
N VAL A 99 -10.66 15.21 4.29
CA VAL A 99 -9.21 14.97 4.32
C VAL A 99 -8.46 15.94 3.39
N ARG A 100 -9.02 16.25 2.21
CA ARG A 100 -8.47 17.27 1.30
C ARG A 100 -8.41 18.65 1.98
N ARG A 101 -9.50 19.06 2.65
CA ARG A 101 -9.58 20.33 3.40
C ARG A 101 -8.53 20.36 4.52
N LYS A 102 -8.41 19.27 5.29
CA LYS A 102 -7.41 19.15 6.36
C LYS A 102 -5.95 19.20 5.84
N SER A 103 -5.73 18.80 4.59
CA SER A 103 -4.40 18.76 3.95
C SER A 103 -4.01 20.08 3.26
N GLY A 104 -4.61 21.21 3.65
CA GLY A 104 -4.33 22.52 3.06
C GLY A 104 -4.96 22.73 1.68
N GLY A 105 -5.94 21.89 1.30
CA GLY A 105 -6.73 22.07 0.07
C GLY A 105 -6.19 21.37 -1.18
N ASN A 106 -4.97 20.82 -1.15
CA ASN A 106 -4.33 20.25 -2.34
C ASN A 106 -5.00 18.96 -2.85
N ASN A 107 -4.94 17.86 -2.10
CA ASN A 107 -5.53 16.57 -2.46
C ASN A 107 -5.71 15.69 -1.20
N ALA A 108 -6.65 14.75 -1.23
CA ALA A 108 -6.86 13.78 -0.15
C ALA A 108 -5.92 12.56 -0.21
N ASN A 109 -4.97 12.55 -1.16
CA ASN A 109 -4.10 11.41 -1.48
C ASN A 109 -4.91 10.11 -1.69
N VAL A 110 -5.95 10.19 -2.52
CA VAL A 110 -6.73 9.02 -2.89
C VAL A 110 -5.92 8.16 -3.86
N LYS A 111 -5.73 6.89 -3.51
CA LYS A 111 -4.97 5.90 -4.28
C LYS A 111 -5.78 4.64 -4.51
N TYR A 112 -5.31 3.83 -5.45
CA TYR A 112 -5.80 2.48 -5.63
C TYR A 112 -4.83 1.50 -5.00
N ALA A 113 -5.34 0.49 -4.30
CA ALA A 113 -4.56 -0.54 -3.65
C ALA A 113 -5.23 -1.90 -3.82
N TRP A 114 -4.42 -2.95 -3.99
CA TRP A 114 -4.89 -4.32 -4.04
C TRP A 114 -4.94 -4.89 -2.63
N PHE A 115 -6.04 -5.55 -2.30
CA PHE A 115 -6.24 -6.22 -1.03
C PHE A 115 -6.56 -7.70 -1.31
N GLY A 116 -5.66 -8.59 -0.91
CA GLY A 116 -5.86 -10.04 -1.04
C GLY A 116 -6.56 -10.59 0.21
N ALA A 117 -7.58 -11.41 0.01
CA ALA A 117 -8.38 -12.05 1.06
C ALA A 117 -9.05 -13.32 0.52
N SER A 118 -9.80 -14.04 1.36
CA SER A 118 -10.63 -15.16 0.88
C SER A 118 -11.85 -14.67 0.09
N ARG A 119 -12.46 -15.55 -0.71
CA ARG A 119 -13.69 -15.26 -1.46
C ARG A 119 -14.80 -14.70 -0.56
N ASP A 120 -15.01 -15.33 0.59
CA ASP A 120 -16.07 -14.97 1.53
C ASP A 120 -15.76 -13.67 2.26
N GLU A 121 -14.50 -13.44 2.64
CA GLU A 121 -14.07 -12.15 3.23
C GLU A 121 -14.26 -10.98 2.26
N ILE A 122 -13.93 -11.16 0.97
CA ILE A 122 -14.20 -10.13 -0.04
C ILE A 122 -15.70 -9.86 -0.14
N CYS A 123 -16.54 -10.90 -0.13
CA CYS A 123 -17.99 -10.75 -0.15
C CYS A 123 -18.50 -9.97 1.09
N GLU A 124 -17.99 -10.28 2.28
CA GLU A 124 -18.33 -9.55 3.50
C GLU A 124 -17.93 -8.08 3.41
N ILE A 125 -16.75 -7.78 2.89
CA ILE A 125 -16.27 -6.40 2.69
C ILE A 125 -17.12 -5.68 1.65
N VAL A 126 -17.49 -6.33 0.55
CA VAL A 126 -18.33 -5.73 -0.49
C VAL A 126 -19.73 -5.46 0.06
N THR A 127 -20.28 -6.31 0.92
CA THR A 127 -21.61 -6.14 1.51
C THR A 127 -21.61 -5.12 2.66
N HIS A 128 -20.70 -5.26 3.62
CA HIS A 128 -20.72 -4.53 4.90
C HIS A 128 -19.61 -3.49 5.06
N GLY A 129 -18.62 -3.49 4.17
CA GLY A 129 -17.43 -2.63 4.26
C GLY A 129 -16.35 -3.20 5.20
N PHE A 130 -15.21 -2.49 5.27
CA PHE A 130 -14.05 -2.90 6.06
C PHE A 130 -14.22 -2.79 7.59
N GLY A 131 -15.36 -2.30 8.10
CA GLY A 131 -15.54 -1.98 9.53
C GLY A 131 -15.53 -3.18 10.48
N ARG A 132 -15.82 -4.39 9.98
CA ARG A 132 -15.74 -5.65 10.74
C ARG A 132 -14.41 -6.39 10.57
N PHE A 133 -13.55 -5.92 9.66
CA PHE A 133 -12.29 -6.59 9.35
C PHE A 133 -11.28 -6.37 10.49
N ARG A 134 -11.00 -7.44 11.25
CA ARG A 134 -9.92 -7.49 12.24
C ARG A 134 -8.65 -7.94 11.53
N GLY A 135 -7.88 -7.00 11.01
CA GLY A 135 -6.70 -7.30 10.20
C GLY A 135 -5.75 -8.29 10.87
N GLY A 136 -5.48 -9.39 10.16
CA GLY A 136 -4.37 -10.28 10.47
C GLY A 136 -3.03 -9.58 10.20
N GLU A 137 -2.06 -9.82 11.08
CA GLU A 137 -0.69 -9.38 10.90
C GLU A 137 -0.14 -9.99 9.59
N ASN A 138 0.42 -9.14 8.71
CA ASN A 138 1.00 -9.44 7.39
C ASN A 138 0.07 -9.21 6.17
N SER A 139 -0.11 -7.93 5.82
CA SER A 139 -0.70 -7.50 4.55
C SER A 139 0.33 -7.61 3.41
N GLU A 140 0.64 -8.83 3.00
CA GLU A 140 1.30 -9.10 1.73
C GLU A 140 0.24 -9.59 0.72
N VAL A 141 0.28 -9.06 -0.50
CA VAL A 141 -0.64 -9.41 -1.60
C VAL A 141 -0.64 -10.92 -1.92
N LEU A 142 0.39 -11.65 -1.48
CA LEU A 142 0.52 -13.10 -1.62
C LEU A 142 -0.10 -13.91 -0.46
N SER A 143 -0.70 -13.26 0.53
CA SER A 143 -1.36 -13.93 1.67
C SER A 143 -2.82 -14.32 1.40
N SER A 144 -3.37 -14.06 0.20
CA SER A 144 -4.68 -14.59 -0.18
C SER A 144 -4.57 -16.10 -0.33
N GLY A 145 -5.19 -16.82 0.60
CA GLY A 145 -5.39 -18.26 0.49
C GLY A 145 -6.14 -18.58 -0.80
N MET A 146 -5.74 -19.67 -1.45
CA MET A 146 -6.50 -20.19 -2.60
C MET A 146 -7.85 -20.72 -2.09
N ASP A 147 -8.90 -20.55 -2.87
CA ASP A 147 -10.16 -21.23 -2.61
C ASP A 147 -10.09 -22.71 -3.05
N GLU A 148 -11.23 -23.40 -2.91
CA GLU A 148 -11.40 -24.80 -3.29
C GLU A 148 -11.07 -25.06 -4.78
N ASP A 149 -11.25 -24.05 -5.64
CA ASP A 149 -10.96 -24.11 -7.08
C ASP A 149 -9.49 -23.75 -7.42
N GLY A 150 -8.68 -23.45 -6.41
CA GLY A 150 -7.29 -23.02 -6.59
C GLY A 150 -7.15 -21.56 -7.04
N ILE A 151 -8.18 -20.74 -6.86
CA ILE A 151 -8.26 -19.36 -7.33
C ILE A 151 -7.94 -18.42 -6.19
N ARG A 152 -7.20 -17.35 -6.50
CA ARG A 152 -6.87 -16.27 -5.56
C ARG A 152 -7.77 -15.08 -5.79
N HIS A 153 -8.34 -14.60 -4.69
CA HIS A 153 -9.32 -13.52 -4.69
C HIS A 153 -8.66 -12.21 -4.27
N LEU A 154 -8.82 -11.16 -5.09
CA LEU A 154 -8.27 -9.84 -4.82
C LEU A 154 -9.33 -8.75 -5.01
N LEU A 155 -9.30 -7.75 -4.13
CA LEU A 155 -10.15 -6.58 -4.18
C LEU A 155 -9.33 -5.33 -4.54
N LEU A 156 -9.66 -4.69 -5.66
CA LEU A 156 -9.13 -3.37 -6.00
C LEU A 156 -9.88 -2.28 -5.23
N CYS A 157 -9.20 -1.67 -4.26
CA CYS A 157 -9.77 -0.68 -3.36
C CYS A 157 -9.37 0.73 -3.76
N ARG A 158 -10.29 1.69 -3.60
CA ARG A 158 -9.99 3.12 -3.60
C ARG A 158 -9.81 3.57 -2.15
N VAL A 159 -8.62 4.04 -1.78
CA VAL A 159 -8.21 4.30 -0.39
C VAL A 159 -7.81 5.76 -0.21
N ILE A 160 -8.28 6.38 0.88
CA ILE A 160 -7.85 7.73 1.30
C ILE A 160 -6.65 7.56 2.23
N LEU A 161 -5.45 7.87 1.75
CA LEU A 161 -4.24 7.84 2.58
C LEU A 161 -4.07 9.13 3.40
N GLY A 162 -4.72 10.21 2.96
CA GLY A 162 -4.65 11.54 3.55
C GLY A 162 -3.28 12.19 3.43
N LEU A 163 -3.03 13.16 4.31
CA LEU A 163 -1.68 13.66 4.50
C LEU A 163 -0.89 12.50 5.08
N GLU A 164 -0.26 11.71 4.19
CA GLU A 164 0.92 10.97 4.58
C GLU A 164 1.71 11.97 5.38
N ARG A 165 1.94 11.68 6.67
CA ARG A 165 3.08 12.28 7.33
C ARG A 165 4.22 11.79 6.48
N ILE A 166 4.52 12.57 5.45
CA ILE A 166 5.83 12.76 4.91
C ILE A 166 6.59 13.24 6.15
N ARG A 167 6.99 12.29 7.02
CA ARG A 167 8.40 12.16 7.30
C ARG A 167 8.97 12.37 5.94
N ARG A 168 9.52 13.56 5.69
CA ARG A 168 10.27 13.80 4.50
C ARG A 168 11.34 12.73 4.52
N THR A 169 11.02 11.58 3.94
CA THR A 169 11.84 11.05 2.92
C THR A 169 11.75 12.10 1.80
N VAL A 170 12.32 13.31 1.94
CA VAL A 170 13.67 13.48 1.36
C VAL A 170 14.14 12.08 1.03
N VAL A 171 14.02 11.65 -0.22
CA VAL A 171 14.92 10.60 -0.71
C VAL A 171 16.29 11.18 -0.48
N GLY A 172 16.69 11.03 0.75
CA GLY A 172 17.92 11.37 1.31
C GLY A 172 18.64 10.06 1.13
N PRO A 173 19.79 10.04 0.42
CA PRO A 173 20.54 8.82 0.18
C PRO A 173 20.35 7.83 1.31
N SER A 174 19.67 6.72 0.98
CA SER A 174 19.49 5.57 1.85
C SER A 174 20.89 5.07 2.23
N SER A 175 21.39 5.58 3.35
CA SER A 175 22.68 5.32 3.98
C SER A 175 22.70 6.15 5.28
N PRO A 176 23.27 5.66 6.40
CA PRO A 176 23.42 6.47 7.60
C PRO A 176 24.22 7.72 7.24
N TYR A 177 23.53 8.86 7.21
CA TYR A 177 24.14 10.16 7.03
C TYR A 177 25.07 10.43 8.20
N MET A 178 26.29 10.87 7.93
CA MET A 178 27.21 11.27 9.00
C MET A 178 26.56 12.33 9.89
N THR A 179 26.84 12.28 11.19
CA THR A 179 26.34 13.27 12.14
C THR A 179 27.00 14.63 11.88
N PHE A 180 26.30 15.74 12.18
CA PHE A 180 26.88 17.08 12.04
C PHE A 180 28.22 17.26 12.80
N PRO A 181 28.42 16.71 14.01
CA PRO A 181 29.74 16.72 14.66
C PRO A 181 30.83 16.07 13.81
N THR A 182 30.54 14.93 13.16
CA THR A 182 31.48 14.24 12.27
C THR A 182 31.80 15.10 11.05
N LEU A 183 30.77 15.73 10.47
CA LEU A 183 30.94 16.66 9.35
C LEU A 183 31.80 17.88 9.73
N LEU A 184 31.56 18.49 10.90
CA LEU A 184 32.34 19.62 11.40
C LEU A 184 33.81 19.23 11.63
N SER A 185 34.05 18.06 12.22
CA SER A 185 35.40 17.52 12.42
C SER A 185 36.14 17.37 11.09
N MET A 186 35.47 16.81 10.08
CA MET A 186 36.04 16.65 8.75
C MET A 186 36.27 17.99 8.03
N LEU A 187 35.32 18.91 8.09
CA LEU A 187 35.43 20.24 7.48
C LEU A 187 36.56 21.07 8.12
N SER A 188 36.84 20.88 9.41
CA SER A 188 37.94 21.58 10.09
C SER A 188 39.31 21.36 9.44
N ARG A 189 39.48 20.24 8.73
CA ARG A 189 40.71 19.86 8.03
C ARG A 189 40.87 20.53 6.66
N PHE A 190 39.78 21.04 6.08
CA PHE A 190 39.74 21.56 4.71
C PHE A 190 39.34 23.04 4.64
N LEU A 191 38.77 23.59 5.70
CA LEU A 191 38.33 24.98 5.75
C LEU A 191 39.25 25.85 6.63
N PRO A 192 39.52 27.11 6.22
CA PRO A 192 40.20 28.08 7.05
C PRO A 192 39.49 28.30 8.39
N ARG A 193 40.28 28.64 9.43
CA ARG A 193 39.78 28.88 10.80
C ARG A 193 38.64 29.91 10.84
N SER A 194 38.71 30.97 10.02
CA SER A 194 37.67 32.01 9.93
C SER A 194 36.30 31.46 9.53
N LYS A 195 36.26 30.58 8.51
CA LYS A 195 35.03 29.92 8.07
C LYS A 195 34.54 28.89 9.08
N MET A 196 35.47 28.17 9.72
CA MET A 196 35.13 27.18 10.74
C MET A 196 34.49 27.79 11.98
N VAL A 197 34.97 28.93 12.46
CA VAL A 197 34.36 29.65 13.59
C VAL A 197 32.89 29.99 13.30
N LEU A 198 32.60 30.46 12.08
CA LEU A 198 31.23 30.76 11.66
C LEU A 198 30.35 29.51 11.57
N ILE A 199 30.88 28.41 11.03
CA ILE A 199 30.16 27.12 10.97
C ILE A 199 29.84 26.61 12.38
N THR A 200 30.79 26.69 13.31
CA THR A 200 30.60 26.29 14.71
C THR A 200 29.54 27.17 15.39
N LYS A 201 29.53 28.48 15.14
CA LYS A 201 28.51 29.41 15.63
C LYS A 201 27.11 29.07 15.09
N PHE A 202 26.99 28.69 13.83
CA PHE A 202 25.71 28.24 13.29
C PHE A 202 25.27 26.90 13.87
N TYR A 203 26.21 26.01 14.16
CA TYR A 203 25.93 24.72 14.78
C TYR A 203 25.46 24.85 16.23
N SER A 204 26.05 25.74 17.04
CA SER A 204 25.57 26.02 18.40
C SER A 204 24.16 26.64 18.37
N ALA A 205 23.92 27.62 17.48
CA ALA A 205 22.58 28.21 17.31
C ALA A 205 21.52 27.18 16.88
N TYR A 206 21.90 26.16 16.11
CA TYR A 206 21.03 25.03 15.77
C TYR A 206 20.74 24.14 16.98
N ARG A 207 21.75 23.85 17.82
CA ARG A 207 21.56 23.08 19.05
C ARG A 207 20.66 23.80 20.06
N ASP A 208 20.73 25.13 20.09
CA ASP A 208 19.89 25.98 20.95
C ASP A 208 18.47 26.20 20.38
N ASN A 209 18.08 25.48 19.31
CA ASN A 209 16.79 25.63 18.61
C ASN A 209 16.51 27.03 18.03
N LYS A 210 17.51 27.91 17.97
CA LYS A 210 17.40 29.28 17.41
C LYS A 210 17.51 29.30 15.89
N LEU A 211 17.89 28.18 15.28
CA LEU A 211 18.19 28.08 13.86
C LEU A 211 17.71 26.73 13.33
N SER A 212 16.95 26.72 12.23
CA SER A 212 16.41 25.46 11.68
C SER A 212 17.48 24.64 10.94
N ARG A 213 17.28 23.33 10.85
CA ARG A 213 18.18 22.42 10.10
C ARG A 213 18.40 22.89 8.64
N ILE A 214 17.35 23.39 7.98
CA ILE A 214 17.44 23.87 6.59
C ILE A 214 18.33 25.11 6.51
N GLN A 215 18.14 26.06 7.42
CA GLN A 215 18.96 27.27 7.49
C GLN A 215 20.43 26.94 7.82
N LEU A 216 20.69 25.94 8.66
CA LEU A 216 22.05 25.47 8.96
C LEU A 216 22.72 24.95 7.68
N ILE A 217 22.04 24.07 6.95
CA ILE A 217 22.54 23.48 5.70
C ILE A 217 22.83 24.57 4.66
N GLN A 218 21.92 25.53 4.48
CA GLN A 218 22.11 26.64 3.54
C GLN A 218 23.31 27.52 3.91
N LYS A 219 23.48 27.85 5.20
CA LYS A 219 24.64 28.63 5.67
C LYS A 219 25.95 27.86 5.53
N MET A 220 25.96 26.55 5.82
CA MET A 220 27.12 25.68 5.60
C MET A 220 27.48 25.58 4.12
N ARG A 221 26.49 25.44 3.23
CA ARG A 221 26.69 25.45 1.77
C ARG A 221 27.33 26.74 1.29
N ARG A 222 26.91 27.89 1.81
CA ARG A 222 27.51 29.20 1.46
C ARG A 222 28.96 29.33 1.91
N LEU A 223 29.33 28.79 3.08
CA LEU A 223 30.68 28.91 3.62
C LEU A 223 31.66 27.86 3.06
N ALA A 224 31.23 26.61 3.00
CA ALA A 224 32.05 25.47 2.59
C ALA A 224 32.02 25.22 1.08
N GLY A 225 30.90 25.53 0.43
CA GLY A 225 30.65 25.18 -0.97
C GLY A 225 30.16 23.73 -1.12
N ASP A 226 29.29 23.50 -2.10
CA ASP A 226 28.72 22.17 -2.36
C ASP A 226 29.77 21.15 -2.78
N LYS A 227 30.76 21.56 -3.59
CA LYS A 227 31.84 20.68 -4.06
C LYS A 227 32.59 20.04 -2.89
N LEU A 228 32.97 20.84 -1.88
CA LEU A 228 33.69 20.34 -0.71
C LEU A 228 32.79 19.49 0.18
N LEU A 229 31.54 19.90 0.42
CA LEU A 229 30.59 19.13 1.21
C LEU A 229 30.35 17.74 0.61
N ILE A 230 30.16 17.66 -0.72
CA ILE A 230 30.00 16.39 -1.44
C ILE A 230 31.27 15.54 -1.32
N ALA A 231 32.45 16.13 -1.47
CA ALA A 231 33.72 15.41 -1.37
C ALA A 231 33.91 14.79 0.02
N VAL A 232 33.66 15.55 1.08
CA VAL A 232 33.76 15.08 2.47
C VAL A 232 32.74 13.97 2.76
N ILE A 233 31.51 14.11 2.29
CA ILE A 233 30.46 13.08 2.44
C ILE A 233 30.83 11.78 1.71
N LYS A 234 31.33 11.88 0.47
CA LYS A 234 31.79 10.72 -0.29
C LYS A 234 32.99 10.04 0.36
N PHE A 235 33.94 10.82 0.88
CA PHE A 235 35.13 10.31 1.56
C PHE A 235 34.77 9.51 2.81
N ASP A 236 33.88 10.05 3.66
CA ASP A 236 33.43 9.36 4.87
C ASP A 236 32.69 8.05 4.55
N ARG A 237 31.83 8.05 3.53
CA ARG A 237 31.14 6.84 3.06
C ARG A 237 32.12 5.75 2.59
N LYS A 238 33.15 6.12 1.84
CA LYS A 238 34.20 5.18 1.39
C LYS A 238 34.94 4.58 2.57
N LYS A 239 35.28 5.40 3.57
CA LYS A 239 35.96 4.95 4.80
C LYS A 239 35.10 3.99 5.62
N GLN A 240 33.80 4.28 5.78
CA GLN A 240 32.86 3.39 6.48
C GLN A 240 32.69 2.03 5.77
N LEU A 241 32.59 2.03 4.43
CA LEU A 241 32.48 0.80 3.64
C LEU A 241 33.74 -0.07 3.79
N GLN A 242 34.91 0.54 3.74
CA GLN A 242 36.19 -0.17 3.94
C GLN A 242 36.34 -0.73 5.36
N ALA A 243 35.85 -0.04 6.39
CA ALA A 243 35.84 -0.54 7.76
C ALA A 243 34.91 -1.75 7.93
N ARG A 244 33.73 -1.73 7.29
CA ARG A 244 32.78 -2.86 7.30
C ARG A 244 33.34 -4.11 6.62
N ILE A 245 33.99 -3.95 5.48
CA ILE A 245 34.64 -5.06 4.75
C ILE A 245 35.80 -5.65 5.59
N LYS A 246 36.55 -4.82 6.33
CA LYS A 246 37.59 -5.31 7.25
C LYS A 246 37.01 -6.05 8.45
N SER A 247 35.87 -5.61 9.00
CA SER A 247 35.22 -6.30 10.13
C SER A 247 34.62 -7.66 9.76
N SER A 248 34.12 -7.82 8.53
CA SER A 248 33.63 -9.12 8.04
C SER A 248 34.77 -10.10 7.79
N ALA A 249 35.90 -9.65 7.23
CA ALA A 249 37.08 -10.49 7.01
C ALA A 249 37.75 -10.98 8.31
N SER A 250 37.62 -10.25 9.42
CA SER A 250 38.08 -10.70 10.75
C SER A 250 37.11 -11.63 11.48
N GLY A 251 35.84 -11.69 11.05
CA GLY A 251 34.81 -12.55 11.63
C GLY A 251 34.90 -14.01 11.18
N ASP A 252 35.30 -14.24 9.92
CA ASP A 252 35.38 -15.58 9.32
C ASP A 252 36.49 -16.45 9.91
N LEU A 253 37.56 -15.87 10.48
CA LEU A 253 38.61 -16.65 11.14
C LEU A 253 38.18 -17.16 12.54
N ASN A 254 37.20 -16.51 13.17
CA ASN A 254 36.71 -16.88 14.50
C ASN A 254 35.51 -17.84 14.47
N SER A 255 34.75 -17.91 13.37
CA SER A 255 33.64 -18.87 13.22
C SER A 255 34.13 -20.29 12.88
N ALA A 256 35.27 -20.40 12.16
CA ALA A 256 35.84 -21.69 11.75
C ALA A 256 36.39 -22.56 12.90
N LYS A 257 36.54 -22.01 14.11
CA LYS A 257 37.00 -22.78 15.30
C LYS A 257 35.86 -23.39 16.13
N ARG A 258 34.58 -23.14 15.80
CA ARG A 258 33.44 -23.57 16.61
C ARG A 258 32.77 -24.89 16.18
N TYR A 259 33.19 -25.47 15.06
CA TYR A 259 32.57 -26.70 14.52
C TYR A 259 33.52 -27.92 14.47
N ALA A 260 34.61 -27.89 15.24
CA ALA A 260 35.55 -29.01 15.36
C ALA A 260 35.77 -29.40 16.82
N ALA A 261 34.71 -29.81 17.52
CA ALA A 261 34.78 -30.61 18.74
C ALA A 261 33.40 -31.19 19.06
N GLY A 262 33.27 -32.52 19.00
CA GLY A 262 32.08 -33.24 19.45
C GLY A 262 31.67 -34.36 18.50
N ALA A 263 32.48 -35.41 18.47
CA ALA A 263 32.04 -36.76 18.13
C ALA A 263 31.20 -37.32 19.30
#